data_AF-A0A7S0A4X2-F1
#
_entry.id   AF-A0A7S0A4X2-F1
#
_cell.length_a   1.000
_cell.length_b   1.000
_cell.length_c   1.000
_cell.angle_alpha   90.00
_cell.angle_beta   90.00
_cell.angle_gamma   90.00
#
_symmetry.space_group_name_H-M   'P 1'
#
loop_
_entity.id
_entity.type
_entity.pdbx_description
1 polymer ?
#
loop_
_entity_poly.entity_id
_entity_poly.type
_entity_poly.pdbx_seq_one_letter_code
_entity_poly.pdbx_strand_id
1 'polypeptide(L)'
;DGMGNYDIRPGMHEFLERMHSLGYELVIFTAATQDYADWVIDQIDPGRLVHYRLYRQHALPWGPIFVKDLSRLGRDLDRTLIIDNVQENFMLQPHNGIFICTWYDDLHDTALFALTPLLDELHATRAKVPEILDKYRDQIPTWAGFDQFSQLGADYSEFDMGADDGLLQPEPATATPPYPGSIGSYVGQLAEQPPAVPLPHGGEAAPPQPRQPQPQPPPLQQPSQQPQPQLQTQPQHQPAQLHHPPPQQQQQQQHHQHQQQ
;
A
#
# COMPACT_ATOMS: atom_id res chain seq x y z
N ASP A 1 -17.23 2.52 7.51
CA ASP A 1 -16.61 1.19 7.69
C ASP A 1 -15.22 1.24 8.32
N GLY A 2 -14.60 2.42 8.54
CA GLY A 2 -13.40 2.53 9.39
C GLY A 2 -12.15 1.87 8.82
N MET A 3 -12.24 1.39 7.57
CA MET A 3 -11.12 1.03 6.73
C MET A 3 -10.42 2.34 6.34
N GLY A 4 -9.11 2.44 6.56
CA GLY A 4 -8.34 3.60 6.10
C GLY A 4 -8.51 3.80 4.60
N ASN A 5 -8.28 5.01 4.09
CA ASN A 5 -8.11 5.18 2.65
C ASN A 5 -6.62 4.99 2.34
N TYR A 6 -6.30 4.28 1.26
CA TYR A 6 -4.94 4.19 0.73
C TYR A 6 -4.97 4.51 -0.75
N ASP A 7 -3.95 5.22 -1.21
CA ASP A 7 -3.77 5.52 -2.62
C ASP A 7 -2.66 4.63 -3.21
N ILE A 8 -2.77 4.32 -4.50
CA ILE A 8 -1.84 3.42 -5.19
C ILE A 8 -1.01 4.24 -6.18
N ARG A 9 0.31 4.20 -6.03
CA ARG A 9 1.25 4.84 -6.98
C ARG A 9 1.03 4.27 -8.39
N PRO A 10 0.90 5.12 -9.43
CA PRO A 10 0.78 4.65 -10.80
C PRO A 10 1.86 3.62 -11.18
N GLY A 11 1.42 2.52 -11.79
CA GLY A 11 2.30 1.42 -12.22
C GLY A 11 2.69 0.42 -11.15
N MET A 12 2.19 0.54 -9.91
CA MET A 12 2.55 -0.37 -8.81
C MET A 12 2.26 -1.84 -9.13
N HIS A 13 1.06 -2.16 -9.65
CA HIS A 13 0.70 -3.54 -9.95
C HIS A 13 1.55 -4.11 -11.10
N GLU A 14 1.69 -3.36 -12.19
CA GLU A 14 2.50 -3.74 -13.34
C GLU A 14 3.97 -3.94 -12.96
N PHE A 15 4.48 -3.09 -12.06
CA PHE A 15 5.83 -3.20 -11.52
C PHE A 15 6.01 -4.49 -10.71
N LEU A 16 5.11 -4.80 -9.76
CA LEU A 16 5.19 -6.03 -8.97
C LEU A 16 5.06 -7.27 -9.85
N GLU A 17 4.10 -7.30 -10.78
CA GLU A 17 3.93 -8.40 -11.73
C GLU A 17 5.17 -8.60 -12.59
N ARG A 18 5.75 -7.52 -13.12
CA ARG A 18 6.97 -7.57 -13.93
C ARG A 18 8.14 -8.11 -13.12
N MET A 19 8.41 -7.56 -11.94
CA MET A 19 9.53 -8.01 -11.10
C MET A 19 9.36 -9.47 -10.68
N HIS A 20 8.15 -9.88 -10.30
CA HIS A 20 7.83 -11.27 -10.00
C HIS A 20 8.08 -12.17 -11.22
N SER A 21 7.64 -11.78 -12.42
CA SER A 21 7.81 -12.56 -13.66
C SER A 21 9.27 -12.76 -14.07
N LEU A 22 10.16 -11.84 -13.69
CA LEU A 22 11.61 -11.95 -13.89
C LEU A 22 12.26 -12.85 -12.83
N GLY A 23 11.52 -13.29 -11.81
CA GLY A 23 12.05 -14.11 -10.72
C GLY A 23 12.76 -13.32 -9.62
N TYR A 24 12.44 -12.03 -9.43
CA TYR A 24 12.87 -11.32 -8.23
C TYR A 24 12.15 -11.87 -7.00
N GLU A 25 12.90 -12.07 -5.91
CA GLU A 25 12.35 -12.29 -4.59
C GLU A 25 11.87 -10.95 -4.02
N LEU A 26 10.56 -10.71 -4.11
CA LEU A 26 9.95 -9.46 -3.67
C LEU A 26 9.77 -9.42 -2.14
N VAL A 27 10.34 -8.39 -1.51
CA VAL A 27 10.23 -8.15 -0.07
C VAL A 27 9.67 -6.75 0.16
N ILE A 28 8.56 -6.63 0.88
CA ILE A 28 8.12 -5.34 1.41
C ILE A 28 8.80 -5.14 2.76
N PHE A 29 9.68 -4.15 2.85
CA PHE A 29 10.32 -3.76 4.11
C PHE A 29 9.83 -2.37 4.51
N THR A 30 8.90 -2.29 5.47
CA THR A 30 8.25 -1.03 5.90
C THR A 30 8.59 -0.68 7.34
N ALA A 31 8.63 0.63 7.64
CA ALA A 31 8.72 1.14 9.00
C ALA A 31 7.34 1.26 9.67
N ALA A 32 6.25 0.77 9.06
CA ALA A 32 4.93 0.72 9.67
C ALA A 32 4.80 -0.41 10.71
N THR A 33 3.77 -0.33 11.56
CA THR A 33 3.35 -1.46 12.41
C THR A 33 2.79 -2.58 11.54
N GLN A 34 2.94 -3.81 12.02
CA GLN A 34 2.55 -5.00 11.26
C GLN A 34 1.05 -5.02 10.92
N ASP A 35 0.18 -4.76 11.88
CA ASP A 35 -1.28 -4.86 11.67
C ASP A 35 -1.77 -3.93 10.54
N TYR A 36 -1.27 -2.69 10.49
CA TYR A 36 -1.62 -1.75 9.43
C TYR A 36 -1.03 -2.17 8.09
N ALA A 37 0.25 -2.55 8.07
CA ALA A 37 0.93 -2.97 6.86
C ALA A 37 0.28 -4.22 6.25
N ASP A 38 -0.06 -5.22 7.07
CA ASP A 38 -0.74 -6.43 6.60
C ASP A 38 -2.09 -6.11 5.98
N TRP A 39 -2.89 -5.24 6.61
CA TRP A 39 -4.16 -4.80 6.04
C TRP A 39 -3.99 -4.16 4.66
N VAL A 40 -3.04 -3.23 4.47
CA VAL A 40 -2.79 -2.60 3.16
C VAL A 40 -2.29 -3.62 2.13
N ILE A 41 -1.26 -4.40 2.49
CA ILE A 41 -0.59 -5.34 1.58
C ILE A 41 -1.58 -6.40 1.09
N ASP A 42 -2.47 -6.89 1.96
CA ASP A 42 -3.49 -7.87 1.57
C ASP A 42 -4.50 -7.32 0.55
N GLN A 43 -4.72 -6.00 0.49
CA GLN A 43 -5.58 -5.38 -0.53
C GLN A 43 -4.83 -5.13 -1.85
N ILE A 44 -3.58 -4.68 -1.80
CA ILE A 44 -2.82 -4.30 -3.00
C ILE A 44 -2.11 -5.47 -3.70
N ASP A 45 -1.86 -6.57 -2.98
CA ASP A 45 -1.22 -7.78 -3.53
C ASP A 45 -2.09 -9.04 -3.31
N PRO A 46 -3.30 -9.11 -3.89
CA PRO A 46 -4.17 -10.28 -3.79
C PRO A 46 -3.56 -11.52 -4.46
N GLY A 47 -2.65 -11.31 -5.43
CA GLY A 47 -1.91 -12.36 -6.13
C GLY A 47 -0.79 -12.99 -5.30
N ARG A 48 -0.46 -12.43 -4.13
CA ARG A 48 0.66 -12.85 -3.26
C ARG A 48 1.99 -12.92 -4.02
N LEU A 49 2.26 -11.89 -4.81
CA LEU A 49 3.52 -11.72 -5.54
C LEU A 49 4.69 -11.40 -4.59
N VAL A 50 4.39 -10.76 -3.45
CA VAL A 50 5.33 -10.46 -2.38
C VAL A 50 5.65 -11.72 -1.58
N HIS A 51 6.94 -12.06 -1.49
CA HIS A 51 7.42 -13.28 -0.85
C HIS A 51 7.56 -13.12 0.66
N TYR A 52 8.05 -11.95 1.11
CA TYR A 52 8.26 -11.66 2.53
C TYR A 52 7.82 -10.25 2.89
N ARG A 53 7.36 -10.10 4.13
CA ARG A 53 6.97 -8.82 4.73
C ARG A 53 7.82 -8.59 5.97
N LEU A 54 8.53 -7.47 5.98
CA LEU A 54 9.35 -7.01 7.09
C LEU A 54 8.81 -5.67 7.56
N TYR A 55 8.50 -5.58 8.85
CA TYR A 55 7.94 -4.38 9.48
C TYR A 55 8.94 -3.66 10.39
N ARG A 56 8.48 -2.62 11.09
CA ARG A 56 9.28 -1.77 11.99
C ARG A 56 10.20 -2.55 12.93
N GLN A 57 9.72 -3.63 13.54
CA GLN A 57 10.50 -4.42 14.51
C GLN A 57 11.73 -5.14 13.91
N HIS A 58 11.81 -5.24 12.57
CA HIS A 58 12.95 -5.84 11.89
C HIS A 58 14.03 -4.81 11.52
N ALA A 59 13.70 -3.52 11.53
CA ALA A 59 14.66 -2.44 11.28
C ALA A 59 15.48 -2.13 12.54
N LEU A 60 16.68 -1.58 12.33
CA LEU A 60 17.54 -1.08 13.40
C LEU A 60 17.14 0.36 13.76
N PRO A 61 16.74 0.63 15.02
CA PRO A 61 16.45 1.99 15.45
C PRO A 61 17.76 2.80 15.49
N TRP A 62 17.77 3.95 14.84
CA TRP A 62 18.86 4.92 14.81
C TRP A 62 18.31 6.32 15.02
N GLY A 63 18.18 6.74 16.28
CA GLY A 63 17.49 7.97 16.64
C GLY A 63 16.03 7.95 16.13
N PRO A 64 15.59 8.93 15.33
CA PRO A 64 14.24 8.94 14.74
C PRO A 64 14.09 8.03 13.51
N ILE A 65 15.18 7.42 13.02
CA ILE A 65 15.22 6.68 11.76
C ILE A 65 15.19 5.18 12.02
N PHE A 66 14.60 4.42 11.10
CA PHE A 66 14.58 2.96 11.11
C PHE A 66 15.45 2.42 9.98
N VAL A 67 16.70 2.10 10.28
CA VAL A 67 17.68 1.62 9.30
C VAL A 67 17.40 0.16 8.93
N LYS A 68 17.29 -0.09 7.63
CA LYS A 68 17.04 -1.36 6.98
C LYS A 68 18.36 -2.01 6.56
N ASP A 69 19.02 -2.65 7.51
CA ASP A 69 20.29 -3.34 7.26
C ASP A 69 20.11 -4.57 6.36
N LEU A 70 20.48 -4.43 5.08
CA LEU A 70 20.33 -5.47 4.07
C LEU A 70 21.23 -6.68 4.34
N SER A 71 22.33 -6.50 5.09
CA SER A 71 23.23 -7.61 5.43
C SER A 71 22.57 -8.67 6.32
N ARG A 72 21.49 -8.29 7.01
CA ARG A 72 20.72 -9.17 7.92
C ARG A 72 19.64 -9.98 7.20
N LEU A 73 19.44 -9.76 5.90
CA LEU A 73 18.47 -10.52 5.10
C LEU A 73 18.93 -11.95 4.78
N GLY A 74 20.22 -12.25 4.98
CA GLY A 74 20.78 -13.54 4.59
C GLY A 74 20.74 -13.76 3.07
N ARG A 75 20.95 -12.68 2.31
CA ARG A 75 21.04 -12.66 0.84
C ARG A 75 22.37 -12.06 0.42
N ASP A 76 22.83 -12.45 -0.77
CA ASP A 76 24.04 -11.88 -1.35
C ASP A 76 23.82 -10.39 -1.68
N LEU A 77 24.64 -9.52 -1.11
CA LEU A 77 24.56 -8.07 -1.34
C LEU A 77 24.89 -7.71 -2.79
N ASP A 78 25.65 -8.53 -3.52
CA ASP A 78 25.87 -8.31 -4.96
C ASP A 78 24.58 -8.52 -5.78
N ARG A 79 23.53 -9.09 -5.17
CA ARG A 79 22.26 -9.46 -5.80
C ARG A 79 21.03 -8.85 -5.12
N THR A 80 21.24 -8.04 -4.09
CA THR A 80 20.16 -7.45 -3.28
C THR A 80 20.11 -5.94 -3.51
N LEU A 81 18.93 -5.41 -3.80
CA LEU A 81 18.71 -3.97 -3.92
C LEU A 81 17.52 -3.56 -3.06
N ILE A 82 17.47 -2.28 -2.68
CA ILE A 82 16.33 -1.66 -2.01
C ILE A 82 15.89 -0.42 -2.78
N ILE A 83 14.58 -0.21 -2.87
CA ILE A 83 13.98 1.03 -3.37
C ILE A 83 13.26 1.68 -2.21
N ASP A 84 13.67 2.87 -1.81
CA ASP A 84 13.15 3.56 -0.62
C ASP A 84 13.12 5.06 -0.84
N ASN A 85 12.13 5.72 -0.25
CA ASN A 85 11.96 7.17 -0.34
C ASN A 85 12.60 7.91 0.84
N VAL A 86 13.35 7.22 1.70
CA VAL A 86 14.20 7.80 2.73
C VAL A 86 15.61 7.23 2.57
N GLN A 87 16.57 8.06 2.16
CA GLN A 87 17.93 7.64 1.86
C GLN A 87 18.63 7.01 3.08
N GLU A 88 18.34 7.53 4.26
CA GLU A 88 18.90 7.06 5.52
C GLU A 88 18.45 5.64 5.89
N ASN A 89 17.31 5.17 5.35
CA ASN A 89 16.84 3.80 5.60
C ASN A 89 17.84 2.76 5.12
N PHE A 90 18.63 3.03 4.08
CA PHE A 90 19.61 2.08 3.54
C PHE A 90 21.05 2.58 3.67
N MET A 91 21.32 3.47 4.64
CA MET A 91 22.63 4.08 4.85
C MET A 91 23.78 3.10 5.11
N LEU A 92 23.49 1.87 5.56
CA LEU A 92 24.50 0.82 5.76
C LEU A 92 24.91 0.12 4.46
N GLN A 93 24.12 0.23 3.40
CA GLN A 93 24.40 -0.29 2.06
C GLN A 93 24.03 0.73 0.97
N PRO A 94 24.69 1.91 0.94
CA PRO A 94 24.31 3.02 0.05
C PRO A 94 24.43 2.67 -1.43
N HIS A 95 25.30 1.72 -1.79
CA HIS A 95 25.48 1.25 -3.17
C HIS A 95 24.44 0.20 -3.61
N ASN A 96 23.51 -0.17 -2.73
CA ASN A 96 22.44 -1.13 -3.01
C ASN A 96 21.06 -0.47 -3.06
N GLY A 97 21.00 0.86 -2.86
CA GLY A 97 19.74 1.59 -2.77
C GLY A 97 19.46 2.44 -3.99
N ILE A 98 18.20 2.45 -4.42
CA ILE A 98 17.62 3.46 -5.29
C ILE A 98 16.78 4.38 -4.41
N PHE A 99 17.24 5.61 -4.24
CA PHE A 99 16.44 6.66 -3.62
C PHE A 99 15.34 7.07 -4.60
N ILE A 100 14.09 6.77 -4.29
CA ILE A 100 12.92 7.12 -5.12
C ILE A 100 12.22 8.34 -4.54
N CYS A 101 11.68 9.23 -5.38
CA CYS A 101 10.92 10.36 -4.87
C CYS A 101 9.68 9.89 -4.10
N THR A 102 9.37 10.60 -3.01
CA THR A 102 8.13 10.40 -2.28
C THR A 102 6.96 10.71 -3.20
N TRP A 103 5.98 9.80 -3.22
CA TRP A 103 4.75 9.96 -3.96
C TRP A 103 3.59 10.15 -2.98
N TYR A 104 2.67 11.04 -3.33
CA TYR A 104 1.49 11.34 -2.53
C TYR A 104 0.23 10.99 -3.31
N ASP A 105 -0.05 11.70 -4.39
CA ASP A 105 -1.30 11.56 -5.15
C ASP A 105 -1.16 11.89 -6.65
N ASP A 106 0.06 12.12 -7.15
CA ASP A 106 0.27 12.48 -8.56
C ASP A 106 -0.05 11.31 -9.49
N LEU A 107 -1.13 11.46 -10.27
CA LEU A 107 -1.57 10.50 -11.27
C LEU A 107 -0.65 10.44 -12.51
N HIS A 108 0.23 11.42 -12.69
CA HIS A 108 1.21 11.48 -13.77
C HIS A 108 2.60 10.97 -13.33
N ASP A 109 2.73 10.45 -12.11
CA ASP A 109 3.95 9.80 -11.67
C ASP A 109 4.33 8.65 -12.62
N THR A 110 5.60 8.61 -13.00
CA THR A 110 6.12 7.59 -13.92
C THR A 110 7.32 6.84 -13.35
N ALA A 111 7.66 7.04 -12.06
CA ALA A 111 8.94 6.59 -11.53
C ALA A 111 9.08 5.07 -11.56
N LEU A 112 8.04 4.33 -11.21
CA LEU A 112 8.05 2.85 -11.26
C LEU A 112 8.21 2.34 -12.70
N PHE A 113 7.55 2.98 -13.67
CA PHE A 113 7.73 2.65 -15.08
C PHE A 113 9.15 2.96 -15.56
N ALA A 114 9.70 4.11 -15.17
CA ALA A 114 11.03 4.55 -15.59
C ALA A 114 12.16 3.72 -14.98
N LEU A 115 11.98 3.16 -13.77
CA LEU A 115 12.95 2.26 -13.14
C LEU A 115 12.87 0.82 -13.68
N THR A 116 11.74 0.41 -14.26
CA THR A 116 11.54 -0.97 -14.74
C THR A 116 12.62 -1.43 -15.74
N PRO A 117 13.01 -0.64 -16.77
CA PRO A 117 14.06 -1.04 -17.71
C PRO A 117 15.43 -1.31 -17.06
N LEU A 118 15.78 -0.57 -16.01
CA LEU A 118 17.02 -0.79 -15.26
C LEU A 118 17.00 -2.16 -14.57
N LEU A 119 15.88 -2.52 -13.95
CA LEU A 119 15.72 -3.80 -13.26
C LEU A 119 15.62 -4.98 -14.23
N ASP A 120 15.04 -4.75 -15.42
CA ASP A 120 15.09 -5.70 -16.53
C ASP A 120 16.54 -5.97 -16.97
N GLU A 121 17.35 -4.92 -17.15
CA GLU A 121 18.76 -5.05 -17.52
C GLU A 121 19.57 -5.76 -16.43
N LEU A 122 19.35 -5.41 -15.15
CA LEU A 122 20.00 -6.07 -14.02
C LEU A 122 19.72 -7.59 -14.04
N HIS A 123 18.47 -7.99 -14.24
CA HIS A 123 18.11 -9.40 -14.34
C HIS A 123 18.75 -10.07 -15.57
N ALA A 124 18.66 -9.43 -16.74
CA ALA A 124 19.12 -10.00 -18.01
C ALA A 124 20.64 -10.16 -18.07
N THR A 125 21.39 -9.17 -17.58
CA THR A 125 22.85 -9.17 -17.63
C THR A 125 23.49 -9.94 -16.47
N ARG A 126 22.73 -10.17 -15.38
CA ARG A 126 23.26 -10.69 -14.12
C ARG A 126 24.46 -9.86 -13.63
N ALA A 127 24.46 -8.55 -13.89
CA ALA A 127 25.41 -7.62 -13.30
C ALA A 127 25.27 -7.58 -11.77
N LYS A 128 26.32 -7.17 -11.06
CA LYS A 128 26.20 -6.93 -9.62
C LYS A 128 25.40 -5.66 -9.36
N VAL A 129 24.60 -5.64 -8.30
CA VAL A 129 23.77 -4.47 -7.95
C VAL A 129 24.63 -3.20 -7.82
N PRO A 130 25.72 -3.16 -7.03
CA PRO A 130 26.53 -1.94 -6.93
C PRO A 130 27.08 -1.44 -8.26
N GLU A 131 27.48 -2.36 -9.14
CA GLU A 131 28.07 -2.02 -10.45
C GLU A 131 27.04 -1.41 -11.41
N ILE A 132 25.82 -1.97 -11.47
CA ILE A 132 24.80 -1.43 -12.36
C ILE A 132 24.23 -0.10 -11.85
N LEU A 133 24.10 0.05 -10.53
CA LEU A 133 23.64 1.30 -9.94
C LEU A 133 24.69 2.41 -10.12
N ASP A 134 25.98 2.09 -9.98
CA ASP A 134 27.06 3.04 -10.29
C ASP A 134 27.12 3.39 -11.78
N LYS A 135 26.90 2.41 -12.68
CA LYS A 135 26.83 2.66 -14.13
C LYS A 135 25.78 3.71 -14.50
N TYR A 136 24.63 3.71 -13.81
CA TYR A 136 23.49 4.59 -14.08
C TYR A 136 23.30 5.71 -13.04
N ARG A 137 24.32 5.97 -12.22
CA ARG A 137 24.25 6.92 -11.09
C ARG A 137 23.69 8.29 -11.44
N ASP A 138 23.95 8.78 -12.65
CA ASP A 138 23.55 10.13 -13.08
C ASP A 138 22.14 10.13 -13.71
N GLN A 139 21.64 8.97 -14.16
CA GLN A 139 20.29 8.84 -14.75
C GLN A 139 19.24 8.43 -13.72
N ILE A 140 19.63 7.64 -12.72
CA ILE A 140 18.73 7.11 -11.69
C ILE A 140 17.88 8.20 -11.03
N PRO A 141 18.39 9.38 -10.62
CA PRO A 141 17.55 10.41 -10.02
C PRO A 141 16.37 10.82 -10.90
N THR A 142 16.60 10.99 -12.20
CA THR A 142 15.53 11.33 -13.16
C THR A 142 14.50 10.20 -13.25
N TRP A 143 14.92 8.94 -13.32
CA TRP A 143 14.00 7.80 -13.36
C TRP A 143 13.27 7.56 -12.04
N ALA A 144 13.91 7.89 -10.93
CA ALA A 144 13.36 7.87 -9.59
C ALA A 144 12.34 9.00 -9.34
N GLY A 145 12.06 9.84 -10.34
CA GLY A 145 11.05 10.89 -10.27
C GLY A 145 11.54 12.20 -9.65
N PHE A 146 12.86 12.41 -9.55
CA PHE A 146 13.42 13.73 -9.29
C PHE A 146 13.54 14.48 -10.61
N ASP A 147 12.80 15.57 -10.78
CA ASP A 147 13.00 16.45 -11.93
C ASP A 147 14.32 17.25 -11.77
N GLN A 148 14.87 17.69 -12.91
CA GLN A 148 16.09 18.53 -12.91
C GLN A 148 15.87 19.90 -12.25
N PHE A 149 14.62 20.29 -11.99
CA PHE A 149 14.26 21.58 -11.40
C PHE A 149 14.10 21.54 -9.87
N SER A 150 13.81 20.38 -9.26
CA SER A 150 13.75 20.22 -7.79
C SER A 150 15.13 20.11 -7.15
N GLN A 151 16.19 19.80 -7.91
CA GLN A 151 17.57 19.81 -7.41
C GLN A 151 18.07 21.22 -7.03
N LEU A 152 17.38 22.29 -7.44
CA LEU A 152 17.66 23.67 -7.02
C LEU A 152 16.89 24.09 -5.75
N GLY A 153 15.96 23.27 -5.26
CA GLY A 153 15.10 23.58 -4.11
C GLY A 153 15.31 22.68 -2.89
N ALA A 154 16.13 21.64 -2.99
CA ALA A 154 16.36 20.69 -1.91
C ALA A 154 17.69 20.94 -1.18
N ASP A 155 17.88 22.17 -0.68
CA ASP A 155 18.62 22.32 0.58
C ASP A 155 17.71 21.74 1.66
N TYR A 156 17.97 20.48 2.02
CA TYR A 156 17.30 19.79 3.12
C TYR A 156 17.68 20.46 4.45
N SER A 157 16.93 21.48 4.84
CA SER A 157 16.80 21.90 6.24
C SER A 157 15.41 22.49 6.48
N GLU A 158 14.47 21.65 6.94
CA GLU A 158 13.51 21.94 8.02
C GLU A 158 12.35 20.92 7.99
N PHE A 159 12.42 19.97 8.91
CA PHE A 159 11.30 19.56 9.76
C PHE A 159 9.94 19.28 9.08
N ASP A 160 9.75 18.05 8.60
CA ASP A 160 8.39 17.48 8.48
C ASP A 160 8.30 16.16 9.26
N MET A 161 8.23 16.29 10.59
CA MET A 161 7.64 15.30 11.46
C MET A 161 6.35 15.90 12.05
N GLY A 162 5.31 15.97 11.23
CA GLY A 162 3.94 16.18 11.70
C GLY A 162 3.42 14.98 12.48
N ALA A 163 3.80 14.87 13.75
CA ALA A 163 3.12 14.03 14.73
C ALA A 163 2.08 14.88 15.47
N ASP A 164 0.82 14.82 15.03
CA ASP A 164 -0.32 15.19 15.87
C ASP A 164 -0.72 13.95 16.69
N ASP A 165 -0.23 13.89 17.92
CA ASP A 165 -1.03 13.37 19.02
C ASP A 165 -0.78 14.30 20.21
N GLY A 166 -1.70 15.23 20.41
CA GLY A 166 -1.65 16.16 21.52
C GLY A 166 -1.63 15.41 22.84
N LEU A 167 -0.81 15.88 23.80
CA LEU A 167 -1.11 15.93 25.23
C LEU A 167 0.04 16.63 25.99
N LEU A 168 -0.31 17.75 26.63
CA LEU A 168 0.23 18.33 27.88
C LEU A 168 1.69 18.83 27.94
N GLN A 169 1.85 20.16 28.04
CA GLN A 169 3.06 20.85 28.51
C GLN A 169 3.30 20.62 30.01
N PRO A 170 4.58 20.72 30.46
CA PRO A 170 4.87 21.75 31.46
C PRO A 170 6.25 22.46 31.31
N GLU A 171 6.19 23.79 31.39
CA GLU A 171 7.08 24.85 31.95
C GLU A 171 8.64 24.74 31.98
N PRO A 172 9.37 25.89 31.94
CA PRO A 172 10.74 25.96 31.45
C PRO A 172 11.81 25.85 32.55
N ALA A 173 12.94 25.21 32.21
CA ALA A 173 14.18 25.34 32.97
C ALA A 173 15.43 25.32 32.06
N THR A 174 15.99 26.51 31.88
CA THR A 174 17.43 26.84 31.85
C THR A 174 18.43 26.01 31.02
N ALA A 175 19.09 26.77 30.12
CA ALA A 175 20.52 26.72 29.74
C ALA A 175 21.03 25.54 28.88
N THR A 176 21.43 25.90 27.66
CA THR A 176 22.29 25.11 26.76
C THR A 176 23.70 24.91 27.33
N PRO A 177 24.40 23.88 26.83
CA PRO A 177 25.67 24.15 26.14
C PRO A 177 25.79 23.42 24.79
N PRO A 178 26.74 23.83 23.93
CA PRO A 178 26.79 23.43 22.52
C PRO A 178 27.47 22.07 22.35
N TYR A 179 27.07 21.28 21.36
CA TYR A 179 27.90 20.18 20.85
C TYR A 179 28.47 20.50 19.47
N PRO A 180 29.78 20.23 19.25
CA PRO A 180 30.49 20.55 18.03
C PRO A 180 30.27 19.47 16.95
N GLY A 181 30.50 19.88 15.70
CA GLY A 181 30.45 19.00 14.54
C GLY A 181 31.63 18.04 14.40
N SER A 182 31.58 17.33 13.28
CA SER A 182 32.57 16.43 12.69
C SER A 182 32.53 14.96 13.13
N ILE A 183 31.88 14.16 12.29
CA ILE A 183 32.35 12.89 11.71
C ILE A 183 33.78 12.47 12.13
N GLY A 184 33.85 11.30 12.78
CA GLY A 184 35.09 10.60 13.10
C GLY A 184 35.06 10.01 14.52
N SER A 185 35.30 8.70 14.61
CA SER A 185 35.58 7.94 15.84
C SER A 185 34.42 7.65 16.80
N TYR A 186 33.63 6.62 16.51
CA TYR A 186 33.16 5.64 17.51
C TYR A 186 33.06 4.25 16.85
N VAL A 187 34.22 3.65 16.57
CA VAL A 187 34.33 2.20 16.41
C VAL A 187 34.80 1.68 17.76
N GLY A 188 33.87 1.25 18.60
CA GLY A 188 34.21 0.72 19.93
C GLY A 188 32.98 0.54 20.81
N GLN A 189 32.71 -0.71 21.15
CA GLN A 189 31.66 -1.21 22.05
C GLN A 189 30.20 -1.05 21.57
N LEU A 190 29.68 -2.11 20.96
CA LEU A 190 28.64 -2.94 21.60
C LEU A 190 28.65 -4.32 20.92
N ALA A 191 29.31 -5.25 21.59
CA ALA A 191 29.13 -6.67 21.39
C ALA A 191 27.94 -7.10 22.24
N GLU A 192 26.81 -7.41 21.61
CA GLU A 192 25.99 -8.60 21.89
C GLU A 192 25.16 -8.86 20.62
N GLN A 193 25.44 -9.98 19.96
CA GLN A 193 24.70 -10.44 18.77
C GLN A 193 23.34 -11.00 19.22
N PRO A 194 22.19 -10.54 18.69
CA PRO A 194 20.97 -11.33 18.77
C PRO A 194 21.08 -12.54 17.82
N PRO A 195 20.50 -13.70 18.17
CA PRO A 195 20.64 -14.91 17.35
C PRO A 195 20.04 -14.71 15.97
N ALA A 196 20.71 -15.26 14.96
CA ALA A 196 20.18 -15.39 13.61
C ALA A 196 18.85 -16.17 13.63
N VAL A 197 17.87 -15.72 12.86
CA VAL A 197 16.62 -16.47 12.64
C VAL A 197 16.96 -17.71 11.81
N PRO A 198 16.80 -18.94 12.32
CA PRO A 198 16.99 -20.13 11.51
C PRO A 198 15.67 -20.49 10.82
N LEU A 199 15.71 -20.68 9.49
CA LEU A 199 14.68 -21.39 8.74
C LEU A 199 15.23 -22.72 8.22
N PRO A 200 14.42 -23.78 8.16
CA PRO A 200 14.90 -25.15 8.04
C PRO A 200 15.41 -25.46 6.63
N HIS A 201 16.58 -26.09 6.57
CA HIS A 201 17.10 -26.75 5.37
C HIS A 201 16.22 -27.95 4.99
N GLY A 202 16.02 -28.11 3.68
CA GLY A 202 15.19 -29.16 3.10
C GLY A 202 15.63 -30.58 3.46
N GLY A 203 14.64 -31.39 3.82
CA GLY A 203 14.72 -32.84 3.92
C GLY A 203 13.33 -33.42 3.60
N GLU A 204 13.30 -34.33 2.63
CA GLU A 204 12.24 -35.25 2.21
C GLU A 204 10.79 -35.03 2.66
N ALA A 205 9.91 -34.88 1.66
CA ALA A 205 8.46 -34.89 1.80
C ALA A 205 7.96 -36.24 2.37
N ALA A 206 7.47 -36.22 3.61
CA ALA A 206 6.63 -37.29 4.13
C ALA A 206 5.23 -37.26 3.46
N PRO A 207 4.61 -38.43 3.18
CA PRO A 207 3.31 -38.48 2.52
C PRO A 207 2.21 -37.87 3.41
N PRO A 208 1.15 -37.27 2.82
CA PRO A 208 0.11 -36.59 3.57
C PRO A 208 -0.69 -37.61 4.37
N GLN A 209 -0.81 -37.38 5.68
CA GLN A 209 -1.74 -38.13 6.53
C GLN A 209 -3.19 -37.75 6.17
N PRO A 210 -4.13 -38.70 6.18
CA PRO A 210 -5.53 -38.42 5.91
C PRO A 210 -6.09 -37.47 6.99
N ARG A 211 -6.66 -36.35 6.56
CA ARG A 211 -7.31 -35.37 7.45
C ARG A 211 -8.49 -36.05 8.16
N GLN A 212 -8.55 -35.88 9.48
CA GLN A 212 -9.77 -36.16 10.24
C GLN A 212 -10.88 -35.21 9.75
N PRO A 213 -12.12 -35.70 9.56
CA PRO A 213 -13.22 -34.85 9.13
C PRO A 213 -13.53 -33.80 10.20
N GLN A 214 -13.52 -32.53 9.82
CA GLN A 214 -13.98 -31.45 10.67
C GLN A 214 -15.49 -31.60 10.94
N PRO A 215 -15.97 -31.28 12.16
CA PRO A 215 -17.39 -31.28 12.46
C PRO A 215 -18.11 -30.26 11.58
N GLN A 216 -19.17 -30.68 10.89
CA GLN A 216 -19.99 -29.80 10.07
C GLN A 216 -20.66 -28.74 10.95
N PRO A 217 -20.76 -27.48 10.49
CA PRO A 217 -21.57 -26.48 11.18
C PRO A 217 -23.05 -26.90 11.19
N PRO A 218 -23.82 -26.57 12.24
CA PRO A 218 -25.22 -26.93 12.32
C PRO A 218 -26.03 -26.26 11.21
N PRO A 219 -27.14 -26.88 10.74
CA PRO A 219 -27.95 -26.31 9.69
C PRO A 219 -28.62 -25.00 10.14
N LEU A 220 -28.60 -24.01 9.26
CA LEU A 220 -29.32 -22.75 9.41
C LEU A 220 -30.80 -23.03 9.67
N GLN A 221 -31.30 -22.60 10.83
CA GLN A 221 -32.72 -22.62 11.14
C GLN A 221 -33.44 -21.65 10.20
N GLN A 222 -34.41 -22.15 9.44
CA GLN A 222 -35.27 -21.30 8.62
C GLN A 222 -36.06 -20.35 9.54
N PRO A 223 -36.24 -19.07 9.15
CA PRO A 223 -37.05 -18.15 9.93
C PRO A 223 -38.50 -18.63 9.98
N SER A 224 -39.02 -18.71 11.20
CA SER A 224 -40.38 -19.11 11.52
C SER A 224 -41.37 -18.20 10.79
N GLN A 225 -42.26 -18.77 9.97
CA GLN A 225 -43.35 -18.04 9.34
C GLN A 225 -44.31 -17.54 10.42
N GLN A 226 -44.45 -16.22 10.52
CA GLN A 226 -45.56 -15.60 11.25
C GLN A 226 -46.87 -15.86 10.47
N PRO A 227 -47.98 -16.23 11.14
CA PRO A 227 -49.26 -16.42 10.46
C PRO A 227 -49.84 -15.06 10.01
N GLN A 228 -50.15 -14.95 8.72
CA GLN A 228 -50.88 -13.83 8.14
C GLN A 228 -52.35 -13.81 8.61
N PRO A 229 -52.94 -12.63 8.87
CA PRO A 229 -54.35 -12.52 9.19
C PRO A 229 -55.23 -12.70 7.94
N GLN A 230 -56.26 -13.53 8.07
CA GLN A 230 -57.26 -13.82 7.05
C GLN A 230 -58.12 -12.57 6.75
N LEU A 231 -58.07 -12.07 5.52
CA LEU A 231 -59.08 -11.13 5.01
C LEU A 231 -60.22 -11.88 4.33
N GLN A 232 -61.43 -11.52 4.74
CA GLN A 232 -62.70 -12.06 4.26
C GLN A 232 -62.96 -11.75 2.78
N THR A 233 -63.55 -12.74 2.13
CA THR A 233 -63.98 -12.78 0.73
C THR A 233 -65.11 -11.80 0.40
N GLN A 234 -65.01 -11.12 -0.76
CA GLN A 234 -66.15 -10.65 -1.54
C GLN A 234 -66.01 -11.09 -3.01
N PRO A 235 -67.11 -11.27 -3.77
CA PRO A 235 -67.15 -12.14 -4.93
C PRO A 235 -66.91 -11.46 -6.28
N GLN A 236 -66.53 -12.32 -7.21
CA GLN A 236 -66.18 -12.20 -8.63
C GLN A 236 -67.00 -11.22 -9.50
N HIS A 237 -66.30 -10.54 -10.42
CA HIS A 237 -66.78 -10.34 -11.80
C HIS A 237 -65.61 -10.37 -12.81
N GLN A 238 -65.88 -11.01 -13.95
CA GLN A 238 -64.97 -11.33 -15.07
C GLN A 238 -64.72 -10.15 -16.04
N PRO A 239 -63.76 -10.28 -16.99
CA PRO A 239 -63.07 -9.17 -17.65
C PRO A 239 -63.62 -8.79 -19.04
N ALA A 240 -63.37 -7.56 -19.48
CA ALA A 240 -63.45 -7.15 -20.90
C ALA A 240 -62.55 -5.92 -21.14
N GLN A 241 -61.43 -6.09 -21.85
CA GLN A 241 -61.21 -5.74 -23.26
C GLN A 241 -61.02 -4.23 -23.54
N LEU A 242 -59.79 -3.93 -23.97
CA LEU A 242 -59.36 -2.70 -24.66
C LEU A 242 -60.21 -2.45 -25.91
N HIS A 243 -60.71 -1.23 -26.08
CA HIS A 243 -61.08 -0.67 -27.39
C HIS A 243 -60.96 0.88 -27.38
N HIS A 244 -60.47 1.38 -28.52
CA HIS A 244 -60.18 2.76 -28.88
C HIS A 244 -61.37 3.75 -28.80
N PRO A 245 -61.11 5.07 -28.73
CA PRO A 245 -62.17 6.09 -28.70
C PRO A 245 -62.66 6.45 -30.11
N PRO A 246 -63.94 6.82 -30.29
CA PRO A 246 -64.42 7.56 -31.44
C PRO A 246 -64.65 9.06 -31.13
N PRO A 247 -64.80 9.91 -32.16
CA PRO A 247 -64.69 11.36 -32.03
C PRO A 247 -66.02 12.12 -32.18
N GLN A 248 -65.91 13.45 -31.98
CA GLN A 248 -66.68 14.57 -32.56
C GLN A 248 -67.89 15.20 -31.85
N GLN A 249 -67.71 16.53 -31.64
CA GLN A 249 -68.56 17.68 -32.04
C GLN A 249 -69.74 18.18 -31.17
N GLN A 250 -69.50 19.40 -30.65
CA GLN A 250 -70.23 20.67 -30.89
C GLN A 250 -71.72 20.82 -30.52
N GLN A 251 -72.01 21.67 -29.52
CA GLN A 251 -73.03 22.74 -29.57
C GLN A 251 -72.83 23.67 -28.35
N GLN A 252 -72.53 24.96 -28.57
CA GLN A 252 -73.47 26.10 -28.47
C GLN A 252 -73.97 26.36 -27.04
N GLN A 253 -74.14 27.57 -26.53
CA GLN A 253 -73.77 28.96 -26.84
C GLN A 253 -74.37 29.76 -25.65
N GLN A 254 -73.78 30.91 -25.32
CA GLN A 254 -74.40 32.03 -24.57
C GLN A 254 -74.63 31.90 -23.05
N HIS A 255 -73.87 32.68 -22.28
CA HIS A 255 -74.32 33.94 -21.64
C HIS A 255 -73.11 34.58 -20.93
N HIS A 256 -72.49 35.61 -21.50
CA HIS A 256 -72.72 37.03 -21.22
C HIS A 256 -72.64 37.45 -19.73
N GLN A 257 -71.62 38.27 -19.47
CA GLN A 257 -71.65 39.51 -18.68
C GLN A 257 -71.56 39.44 -17.14
N HIS A 258 -70.40 39.84 -16.61
CA HIS A 258 -70.16 41.00 -15.72
C HIS A 258 -68.89 40.69 -14.88
N GLN A 259 -67.79 41.39 -15.15
CA GLN A 259 -67.36 42.59 -14.41
C GLN A 259 -67.23 42.39 -12.90
N GLN A 260 -65.97 42.50 -12.47
CA GLN A 260 -65.48 43.20 -11.28
C GLN A 260 -66.18 42.89 -9.95
N GLN A 261 -65.43 42.21 -9.07
CA GLN A 261 -64.98 42.78 -7.79
C GLN A 261 -63.66 42.13 -7.39
#